data_AF-A0A7S3T562-F1
#
_entry.id   AF-A0A7S3T562-F1
#
_cell.length_a   1.000
_cell.length_b   1.000
_cell.length_c   1.000
_cell.angle_alpha   90.00
_cell.angle_beta   90.00
_cell.angle_gamma   90.00
#
_symmetry.space_group_name_H-M   'P 1'
#
loop_
_entity.id
_entity.type
_entity.pdbx_description
1 polymer ?
#
loop_
_entity_poly.entity_id
_entity_poly.type
_entity_poly.pdbx_seq_one_letter_code
_entity_poly.pdbx_strand_id
1 'polypeptide(L)'
;KATAMPVFSAEKGNMCGLSSYKYTGIANEKVLGISAQTTGKKETIVMTTRNKKASRIQRPKVSLCDTGLNKASKKGLAQIAKATGFYRKDLADLAVAKYQKIKTSLRKKTIKVKSRRASK
;
A
#
# COMPACT_ATOMS: atom_id res chain seq x y z
N LYS A 1 2.29 -1.29 32.20
CA LYS A 1 2.32 -1.71 30.77
C LYS A 1 0.98 -1.32 30.14
N ALA A 2 0.96 -0.62 29.01
CA ALA A 2 -0.30 -0.34 28.32
C ALA A 2 -0.88 -1.65 27.75
N THR A 3 -1.98 -2.13 28.32
CA THR A 3 -2.53 -3.48 28.06
C THR A 3 -3.53 -3.54 26.90
N ALA A 4 -3.75 -2.43 26.17
CA ALA A 4 -4.76 -2.35 25.10
C ALA A 4 -4.31 -1.59 23.84
N MET A 5 -3.00 -1.42 23.63
CA MET A 5 -2.49 -0.74 22.43
C MET A 5 -2.21 -1.75 21.32
N PRO A 6 -2.65 -1.51 20.08
CA PRO A 6 -2.30 -2.36 18.96
C PRO A 6 -0.78 -2.33 18.74
N VAL A 7 -0.19 -3.50 18.54
CA VAL A 7 1.22 -3.62 18.18
C VAL A 7 1.36 -3.36 16.69
N PHE A 8 2.21 -2.41 16.31
CA PHE A 8 2.45 -2.05 14.91
C PHE A 8 3.64 -2.81 14.33
N SER A 9 3.65 -2.98 13.01
CA SER A 9 4.76 -3.57 12.24
C SER A 9 4.94 -2.81 10.93
N ALA A 10 6.19 -2.48 10.59
CA ALA A 10 6.57 -1.76 9.38
C ALA A 10 7.08 -2.68 8.26
N GLU A 11 6.81 -3.98 8.34
CA GLU A 11 7.28 -4.96 7.36
C GLU A 11 6.72 -4.70 5.95
N LYS A 12 7.51 -5.07 4.94
CA LYS A 12 7.11 -4.97 3.54
C LYS A 12 5.94 -5.91 3.25
N GLY A 13 4.94 -5.42 2.52
CA GLY A 13 3.74 -6.19 2.19
C GLY A 13 2.64 -6.12 3.24
N ASN A 14 2.82 -5.36 4.34
CA ASN A 14 1.77 -5.19 5.34
C ASN A 14 0.71 -4.16 4.92
N MET A 15 -0.56 -4.56 4.95
CA MET A 15 -1.67 -3.69 4.55
C MET A 15 -1.99 -2.61 5.58
N CYS A 16 -2.12 -2.96 6.86
CA CYS A 16 -2.62 -2.03 7.88
C CYS A 16 -1.53 -1.48 8.80
N GLY A 17 -0.28 -1.95 8.68
CA GLY A 17 0.80 -1.63 9.60
C GLY A 17 0.64 -2.27 10.98
N LEU A 18 -0.23 -3.27 11.10
CA LEU A 18 -0.53 -3.97 12.35
C LEU A 18 0.25 -5.29 12.41
N SER A 19 0.77 -5.63 13.58
CA SER A 19 1.32 -6.96 13.87
C SER A 19 0.16 -7.94 14.01
N SER A 20 -0.26 -8.53 12.88
CA SER A 20 -1.34 -9.50 12.81
C SER A 20 -1.12 -10.44 11.63
N TYR A 21 -1.40 -11.73 11.84
CA TYR A 21 -1.30 -12.75 10.82
C TYR A 21 -2.09 -12.41 9.55
N LYS A 22 -3.23 -11.72 9.68
CA LYS A 22 -4.06 -11.33 8.53
C LYS A 22 -3.34 -10.40 7.57
N TYR A 23 -2.50 -9.50 8.09
CA TYR A 23 -1.90 -8.41 7.31
C TYR A 23 -0.41 -8.59 7.04
N THR A 24 0.27 -9.55 7.67
CA THR A 24 1.73 -9.71 7.50
C THR A 24 2.15 -10.12 6.09
N GLY A 25 3.30 -9.60 5.66
CA GLY A 25 3.94 -9.94 4.39
C GLY A 25 5.03 -11.01 4.50
N ILE A 26 5.38 -11.45 5.71
CA ILE A 26 6.46 -12.43 5.92
C ILE A 26 5.88 -13.83 6.09
N ALA A 27 4.90 -14.00 6.98
CA ALA A 27 4.39 -15.32 7.36
C ALA A 27 3.39 -15.93 6.35
N ASN A 28 2.76 -15.10 5.51
CA ASN A 28 1.73 -15.56 4.59
C ASN A 28 2.32 -16.08 3.27
N GLU A 29 1.76 -17.17 2.76
CA GLU A 29 2.06 -17.67 1.41
C GLU A 29 1.64 -16.64 0.35
N LYS A 30 0.43 -16.10 0.48
CA LYS A 30 -0.10 -15.03 -0.36
C LYS A 30 0.03 -13.68 0.34
N VAL A 31 0.85 -12.81 -0.24
CA VAL A 31 1.07 -11.44 0.25
C VAL A 31 0.43 -10.45 -0.72
N LEU A 32 -0.29 -9.47 -0.18
CA LEU A 32 -0.78 -8.30 -0.91
C LEU A 32 -0.44 -7.06 -0.09
N GLY A 33 0.34 -6.16 -0.66
CA GLY A 33 0.73 -4.89 -0.05
C GLY A 33 0.52 -3.74 -1.02
N ILE A 34 0.20 -2.55 -0.52
CA ILE A 34 0.26 -1.30 -1.29
C ILE A 34 1.08 -0.29 -0.50
N SER A 35 2.06 0.33 -1.16
CA SER A 35 2.95 1.33 -0.57
C SER A 35 3.31 2.41 -1.57
N ALA A 36 3.69 3.59 -1.07
CA ALA A 36 4.40 4.58 -1.87
C ALA A 36 5.87 4.18 -1.98
N GLN A 37 6.47 4.43 -3.14
CA GLN A 37 7.91 4.26 -3.37
C GLN A 37 8.45 5.47 -4.12
N THR A 38 9.60 5.96 -3.68
CA THR A 38 10.35 6.99 -4.40
C THR A 38 11.18 6.32 -5.50
N THR A 39 10.90 6.67 -6.75
CA THR A 39 11.61 6.19 -7.94
C THR A 39 12.34 7.39 -8.56
N GLY A 40 13.60 7.55 -8.21
CA GLY A 40 14.38 8.74 -8.57
C GLY A 40 13.76 10.01 -7.99
N LYS A 41 13.41 10.97 -8.85
CA LYS A 41 12.77 12.24 -8.45
C LYS A 41 11.25 12.17 -8.26
N LYS A 42 10.61 11.04 -8.56
CA LYS A 42 9.15 10.90 -8.59
C LYS A 42 8.66 9.90 -7.57
N GLU A 43 7.53 10.19 -6.94
CA GLU A 43 6.80 9.22 -6.12
C GLU A 43 5.82 8.41 -6.97
N THR A 44 5.87 7.09 -6.77
CA THR A 44 5.01 6.11 -7.42
C THR A 44 4.28 5.28 -6.37
N ILE A 45 3.16 4.68 -6.78
CA ILE A 45 2.41 3.74 -5.95
C ILE A 45 2.75 2.35 -6.46
N VAL A 46 3.07 1.45 -5.54
CA VAL A 46 3.51 0.09 -5.86
C VAL A 46 2.63 -0.90 -5.10
N MET A 47 2.29 -1.97 -5.79
CA MET A 47 1.63 -3.14 -5.23
C MET A 47 2.65 -4.26 -5.10
N THR A 48 2.83 -4.73 -3.87
CA THR A 48 3.71 -5.85 -3.53
C THR A 48 2.90 -7.14 -3.48
N THR A 49 3.39 -8.17 -4.15
CA THR A 49 2.82 -9.52 -4.14
C THR A 49 3.89 -10.57 -3.88
N ARG A 50 3.49 -11.80 -3.52
CA ARG A 50 4.44 -12.93 -3.45
C ARG A 50 4.90 -13.30 -4.85
N ASN A 51 6.17 -13.73 -4.98
CA ASN A 51 6.66 -14.31 -6.22
C ASN A 51 5.86 -15.56 -6.60
N LYS A 52 5.57 -15.74 -7.89
CA LYS A 52 4.86 -16.93 -8.39
C LYS A 52 5.74 -18.18 -8.42
N LYS A 53 7.06 -18.03 -8.56
CA LYS A 53 7.98 -19.17 -8.67
C LYS A 53 8.38 -19.68 -7.29
N ALA A 54 8.09 -20.94 -6.98
CA ALA A 54 8.45 -21.57 -5.70
C ALA A 54 9.93 -21.40 -5.33
N SER A 55 10.83 -21.59 -6.29
CA SER A 55 12.28 -21.40 -6.11
C SER A 55 12.68 -19.97 -5.71
N ARG A 56 11.85 -18.97 -6.02
CA ARG A 56 12.07 -17.57 -5.63
C ARG A 56 11.41 -17.24 -4.30
N ILE A 57 10.33 -17.94 -3.91
CA ILE A 57 9.66 -17.73 -2.61
C ILE A 57 10.62 -18.00 -1.45
N GLN A 58 11.43 -19.07 -1.57
CA GLN A 58 12.42 -19.44 -0.54
C GLN A 58 13.64 -18.49 -0.48
N ARG A 59 13.74 -17.52 -1.40
CA ARG A 59 14.87 -16.58 -1.48
C ARG A 59 14.41 -15.21 -1.00
N PRO A 60 14.72 -14.79 0.25
CA PRO A 60 14.17 -13.57 0.85
C PRO A 60 14.29 -12.33 -0.05
N LYS A 61 15.46 -12.16 -0.69
CA LYS A 61 15.77 -11.06 -1.61
C LYS A 61 14.77 -10.87 -2.77
N VAL A 62 14.21 -11.97 -3.30
CA VAL A 62 13.34 -11.94 -4.50
C VAL A 62 11.96 -12.56 -4.27
N SER A 63 11.67 -12.91 -3.01
CA SER A 63 10.45 -13.56 -2.58
C SER A 63 9.20 -12.69 -2.76
N LEU A 64 9.37 -11.36 -2.78
CA LEU A 64 8.34 -10.37 -3.03
C LEU A 64 8.58 -9.69 -4.38
N CYS A 65 7.48 -9.43 -5.10
CA CYS A 65 7.47 -8.76 -6.39
C CYS A 65 6.68 -7.46 -6.29
N ASP A 66 7.32 -6.38 -6.72
CA ASP A 66 6.73 -5.05 -6.77
C ASP A 66 6.22 -4.75 -8.17
N THR A 67 4.99 -4.26 -8.25
CA THR A 67 4.32 -3.90 -9.50
C THR A 67 3.80 -2.48 -9.41
N GLY A 68 4.10 -1.65 -10.42
CA GLY A 68 3.66 -0.26 -10.43
C GLY A 68 2.15 -0.13 -10.59
N LEU A 69 1.51 0.64 -9.72
CA LEU A 69 0.11 1.03 -9.84
C LEU A 69 -0.04 2.40 -10.49
N ASN A 70 -1.02 2.52 -11.37
CA ASN A 70 -1.33 3.78 -12.03
C ASN A 70 -1.93 4.78 -11.04
N LYS A 71 -1.52 6.05 -11.11
CA LYS A 71 -2.06 7.14 -10.28
C LYS A 71 -3.44 7.62 -10.75
N ALA A 72 -3.84 7.32 -11.99
CA ALA A 72 -5.20 7.55 -12.47
C ALA A 72 -6.16 6.57 -11.79
N SER A 73 -7.17 7.08 -11.05
CA SER A 73 -8.01 6.25 -10.17
C SER A 73 -8.65 5.08 -10.91
N LYS A 74 -9.26 5.33 -12.09
CA LYS A 74 -9.91 4.29 -12.89
C LYS A 74 -8.95 3.15 -13.23
N LYS A 75 -7.72 3.48 -13.65
CA LYS A 75 -6.71 2.48 -14.04
C LYS A 75 -6.12 1.77 -12.82
N GLY A 76 -5.80 2.51 -11.75
CA GLY A 76 -5.23 1.93 -10.52
C GLY A 76 -6.20 1.00 -9.81
N LEU A 77 -7.47 1.39 -9.69
CA LEU A 77 -8.51 0.55 -9.09
C LEU A 77 -8.77 -0.72 -9.91
N ALA A 78 -8.80 -0.62 -11.25
CA ALA A 78 -8.91 -1.79 -12.12
C ALA A 78 -7.72 -2.74 -11.99
N GLN A 79 -6.50 -2.21 -11.82
CA GLN A 79 -5.31 -3.03 -11.56
C GLN A 79 -5.41 -3.78 -10.24
N ILE A 80 -5.89 -3.10 -9.18
CA ILE A 80 -6.10 -3.73 -7.86
C ILE A 80 -7.17 -4.82 -7.95
N ALA A 81 -8.33 -4.52 -8.54
CA ALA A 81 -9.41 -5.50 -8.70
C ALA A 81 -8.96 -6.74 -9.49
N LYS A 82 -8.18 -6.54 -10.56
CA LYS A 82 -7.60 -7.65 -11.33
C LYS A 82 -6.62 -8.49 -10.49
N ALA A 83 -5.81 -7.86 -9.67
CA ALA A 83 -4.83 -8.55 -8.83
C ALA A 83 -5.47 -9.30 -7.66
N THR A 84 -6.53 -8.77 -7.06
CA THR A 84 -7.22 -9.39 -5.93
C THR A 84 -8.27 -10.42 -6.32
N GLY A 85 -8.79 -10.36 -7.56
CA GLY A 85 -9.91 -11.16 -8.05
C GLY A 85 -9.79 -12.68 -7.87
N PHE A 86 -8.58 -13.26 -7.85
CA PHE A 86 -8.38 -14.70 -7.59
C PHE A 86 -7.26 -14.99 -6.57
N TYR A 87 -6.86 -13.98 -5.79
CA TYR A 87 -5.65 -14.07 -4.96
C TYR A 87 -5.94 -13.85 -3.48
N ARG A 88 -6.27 -12.62 -3.07
CA ARG A 88 -6.62 -12.23 -1.69
C ARG A 88 -7.81 -11.27 -1.70
N LYS A 89 -8.99 -11.83 -1.99
CA LYS A 89 -10.26 -11.08 -2.02
C LYS A 89 -10.59 -10.46 -0.68
N ASP A 90 -10.20 -11.11 0.42
CA ASP A 90 -10.37 -10.65 1.80
C ASP A 90 -9.72 -9.27 2.08
N LEU A 91 -8.69 -8.91 1.30
CA LEU A 91 -7.97 -7.64 1.42
C LEU A 91 -8.34 -6.62 0.33
N ALA A 92 -9.29 -6.94 -0.56
CA ALA A 92 -9.59 -6.10 -1.72
C ALA A 92 -10.04 -4.68 -1.32
N ASP A 93 -10.98 -4.58 -0.39
CA ASP A 93 -11.50 -3.27 0.06
C ASP A 93 -10.44 -2.47 0.81
N LEU A 94 -9.63 -3.15 1.63
CA LEU A 94 -8.50 -2.53 2.31
C LEU A 94 -7.44 -2.03 1.33
N ALA A 95 -7.21 -2.76 0.23
CA ALA A 95 -6.31 -2.36 -0.84
C ALA A 95 -6.81 -1.11 -1.56
N VAL A 96 -8.10 -1.06 -1.91
CA VAL A 96 -8.72 0.13 -2.51
C VAL A 96 -8.60 1.33 -1.56
N ALA A 97 -8.93 1.17 -0.28
CA ALA A 97 -8.86 2.23 0.71
C ALA A 97 -7.41 2.74 0.91
N LYS A 98 -6.43 1.82 1.02
CA LYS A 98 -5.02 2.20 1.18
C LYS A 98 -4.48 2.90 -0.05
N TYR A 99 -4.83 2.44 -1.25
CA TYR A 99 -4.47 3.09 -2.51
C TYR A 99 -4.98 4.54 -2.55
N GLN A 100 -6.23 4.76 -2.18
CA GLN A 100 -6.81 6.11 -2.14
C GLN A 100 -6.07 7.01 -1.16
N LYS A 101 -5.78 6.52 0.06
CA LYS A 101 -5.00 7.26 1.07
C LYS A 101 -3.60 7.62 0.57
N ILE A 102 -2.88 6.68 -0.02
CA ILE A 102 -1.55 6.94 -0.60
C ILE A 102 -1.67 7.96 -1.74
N LYS A 103 -2.62 7.79 -2.65
CA LYS A 103 -2.82 8.74 -3.73
C LYS A 103 -3.06 10.17 -3.22
N THR A 104 -3.83 10.32 -2.14
CA THR A 104 -4.03 11.63 -1.51
C THR A 104 -2.77 12.17 -0.85
N SER A 105 -1.93 11.31 -0.26
CA SER A 105 -0.68 11.74 0.38
C SER A 105 0.36 12.24 -0.63
N LEU A 106 0.36 11.70 -1.85
CA LEU A 106 1.24 12.17 -2.94
C LEU A 106 0.85 13.56 -3.49
N ARG A 107 -0.32 14.10 -3.10
CA ARG A 107 -0.77 15.42 -3.55
C ARG A 107 -0.19 16.48 -2.61
N LYS A 108 0.53 17.45 -3.18
CA LYS A 108 0.99 18.63 -2.43
C LYS A 108 -0.21 19.35 -1.81
N LYS A 109 -0.18 19.55 -0.49
CA LYS A 109 -1.22 20.31 0.23
C LYS A 109 -1.16 21.78 -0.21
N THR A 110 -2.29 22.32 -0.65
CA THR A 110 -2.43 23.75 -0.91
C THR A 110 -2.53 24.49 0.41
N ILE A 111 -1.58 25.39 0.68
CA ILE A 111 -1.64 26.27 1.86
C ILE A 111 -2.63 27.39 1.54
N LYS A 112 -3.79 27.40 2.22
CA LYS A 112 -4.75 28.50 2.11
C LYS A 112 -4.28 29.62 3.03
N VAL A 113 -3.77 30.71 2.47
CA VAL A 113 -3.41 31.92 3.22
C VAL A 113 -4.62 32.84 3.23
N LYS A 114 -5.14 33.19 4.42
CA LYS A 114 -6.16 34.23 4.56
C LYS A 114 -5.50 35.60 4.36
N SER A 115 -6.13 36.49 3.59
CA SER A 115 -5.64 37.87 3.48
C SER A 115 -5.72 38.55 4.85
N ARG A 116 -4.66 39.29 5.23
CA ARG A 116 -4.67 40.15 6.42
C ARG A 116 -5.44 41.46 6.23
N ARG A 117 -6.02 41.69 5.04
CA ARG A 117 -6.80 42.89 4.73
C ARG A 117 -8.20 42.77 5.33
N ALA A 118 -8.69 43.82 5.97
CA ALA A 118 -10.09 43.92 6.38
C ALA A 118 -11.00 43.84 5.14
N SER A 119 -12.16 43.18 5.27
CA SER A 119 -13.18 43.25 4.22
C SER A 119 -13.68 44.69 4.13
N LYS A 120 -13.89 45.19 2.90
CA LYS A 120 -14.59 46.45 2.67
C LYS A 120 -16.04 46.33 3.12
#